data_AF-C8S1E6-F1
#
_entry.id   AF-C8S1E6-F1
#
_cell.length_a   1.000
_cell.length_b   1.000
_cell.length_c   1.000
_cell.angle_alpha   90.00
_cell.angle_beta   90.00
_cell.angle_gamma   90.00
#
_symmetry.space_group_name_H-M   'P 1'
#
loop_
_entity.id
_entity.type
_entity.pdbx_description
1 polymer ?
#
loop_
_entity_poly.entity_id
_entity_poly.type
_entity_poly.pdbx_seq_one_letter_code
_entity_poly.pdbx_strand_id
1 'polypeptide(L)'
;MFPGIKMGCHAELLAIAETGRIIAKPAALTMAEAGCMMFGGLTALDFLRRQAGLAQGERLPVNGASGTVGSAAVQVGRLLGA
;
A
#
# COMPACT_ATOMS: atom_id res chain seq x y z
N MET A 1 1.22 -6.42 13.40
CA MET A 1 0.51 -5.28 12.80
C MET A 1 1.53 -4.44 12.02
N PHE A 2 1.16 -3.83 10.89
CA PHE A 2 2.01 -2.84 10.21
C PHE A 2 2.29 -1.67 11.17
N PRO A 3 3.55 -1.21 11.35
CA PRO A 3 3.88 -0.17 12.33
C PRO A 3 3.09 1.13 12.12
N GLY A 4 2.70 1.43 10.89
CA GLY A 4 1.97 2.65 10.54
C GLY A 4 0.63 2.81 11.26
N ILE A 5 -0.05 1.74 11.69
CA ILE A 5 -1.33 1.89 12.43
C ILE A 5 -1.09 2.45 13.85
N LYS A 6 0.09 2.21 14.43
CA LYS A 6 0.47 2.79 15.72
C LYS A 6 0.95 4.24 15.63
N MET A 7 1.05 4.80 14.42
CA MET A 7 1.49 6.19 14.15
C MET A 7 2.85 6.56 14.80
N GLY A 8 3.79 5.62 14.86
CA GLY A 8 5.10 5.81 15.51
C GLY A 8 6.24 6.25 14.59
N CYS A 9 6.00 6.48 13.30
CA CYS A 9 7.06 6.71 12.30
C CYS A 9 7.46 8.18 12.11
N HIS A 10 6.80 9.13 12.78
CA HIS A 10 7.23 10.54 12.80
C HIS A 10 8.33 10.74 13.85
N ALA A 11 9.47 10.10 13.64
CA ALA A 11 10.62 10.11 14.52
C ALA A 11 11.91 9.92 13.71
N GLU A 12 13.05 10.36 14.24
CA GLU A 12 14.36 10.12 13.62
C GLU A 12 14.78 8.65 13.70
N LEU A 13 14.38 7.97 14.77
CA LEU A 13 14.68 6.55 15.02
C LEU A 13 13.43 5.82 15.53
N LEU A 14 13.26 4.57 15.11
CA LEU A 14 12.20 3.68 15.57
C LEU A 14 12.76 2.29 15.81
N ALA A 15 12.59 1.77 17.02
CA ALA A 15 12.89 0.37 17.32
C ALA A 15 11.79 -0.53 16.73
N ILE A 16 12.19 -1.53 15.95
CA ILE A 16 11.29 -2.54 15.40
C ILE A 16 11.84 -3.91 15.82
N ALA A 17 10.94 -4.82 16.21
CA ALA A 17 11.33 -6.20 16.48
C ALA A 17 12.00 -6.82 15.24
N GLU A 18 12.97 -7.70 15.45
CA GLU A 18 13.64 -8.43 14.35
C GLU A 18 12.64 -9.20 13.48
N THR A 19 11.61 -9.78 14.11
CA THR A 19 10.49 -10.47 13.43
C THR A 19 9.40 -9.51 12.93
N GLY A 20 9.68 -8.21 12.97
CA GLY A 20 8.80 -7.15 12.49
C GLY A 20 8.64 -7.18 10.96
N ARG A 21 7.66 -6.42 10.46
CA ARG A 21 7.42 -6.29 9.02
C ARG A 21 8.38 -5.26 8.42
N ILE A 22 9.62 -5.68 8.18
CA ILE A 22 10.66 -4.88 7.53
C ILE A 22 11.11 -5.63 6.27
N ILE A 23 11.30 -4.89 5.18
CA ILE A 23 11.84 -5.43 3.93
C ILE A 23 12.91 -4.49 3.39
N ALA A 24 13.81 -5.04 2.56
CA ALA A 24 14.77 -4.20 1.83
C ALA A 24 14.03 -3.31 0.83
N LYS A 25 14.41 -2.03 0.77
CA LYS A 25 13.90 -1.10 -0.24
C LYS A 25 14.33 -1.59 -1.64
N PRO A 26 13.42 -1.67 -2.62
CA PRO A 26 13.81 -1.92 -4.01
C PRO A 26 14.87 -0.93 -4.51
N ALA A 27 15.82 -1.42 -5.30
CA ALA A 27 16.93 -0.59 -5.81
C ALA A 27 16.44 0.54 -6.73
N ALA A 28 15.36 0.30 -7.48
CA ALA A 28 14.80 1.24 -8.45
C ALA A 28 14.07 2.45 -7.83
N LEU A 29 13.87 2.48 -6.50
CA LEU A 29 13.09 3.51 -5.83
C LEU A 29 13.96 4.36 -4.91
N THR A 30 13.66 5.65 -4.79
CA THR A 30 14.17 6.49 -3.71
C THR A 30 13.53 6.12 -2.37
N MET A 31 14.13 6.52 -1.24
CA MET A 31 13.52 6.31 0.08
C MET A 31 12.17 7.02 0.21
N ALA A 32 12.02 8.21 -0.39
CA ALA A 32 10.78 8.97 -0.38
C ALA A 32 9.66 8.25 -1.13
N GLU A 33 9.92 7.75 -2.35
CA GLU A 33 8.93 6.97 -3.12
C GLU A 33 8.54 5.69 -2.37
N ALA A 34 9.53 4.96 -1.85
CA ALA A 34 9.27 3.73 -1.10
C ALA A 34 8.42 3.98 0.16
N GLY A 35 8.73 5.03 0.93
CA GLY A 35 7.98 5.40 2.13
C GLY A 35 6.52 5.75 1.86
N CYS A 36 6.26 6.53 0.80
CA CYS A 36 4.92 6.99 0.45
C CYS A 36 3.98 5.87 -0.03
N MET A 37 4.52 4.81 -0.65
CA MET A 37 3.71 3.72 -1.20
C MET A 37 3.16 2.76 -0.15
N MET A 38 3.81 2.63 1.01
CA MET A 38 3.53 1.54 1.94
C MET A 38 2.08 1.56 2.45
N PHE A 39 1.58 2.70 2.90
CA PHE A 39 0.23 2.76 3.47
C PHE A 39 -0.86 2.61 2.39
N GLY A 40 -0.86 3.49 1.38
CA GLY A 40 -1.89 3.49 0.34
C GLY A 40 -1.87 2.23 -0.53
N GLY A 41 -0.66 1.82 -0.95
CA GLY A 41 -0.46 0.66 -1.81
C GLY A 41 -0.81 -0.67 -1.15
N LEU A 42 -0.34 -0.92 0.08
CA LEU A 42 -0.69 -2.15 0.79
C LEU A 42 -2.18 -2.22 1.11
N THR A 43 -2.80 -1.09 1.47
CA THR A 43 -4.24 -1.02 1.74
C THR A 43 -5.02 -1.38 0.48
N ALA A 44 -4.73 -0.74 -0.65
CA ALA A 44 -5.40 -1.03 -1.91
C ALA A 44 -5.22 -2.49 -2.35
N LEU A 45 -3.98 -3.02 -2.27
CA LEU A 45 -3.69 -4.40 -2.66
C LEU A 45 -4.41 -5.43 -1.80
N ASP A 46 -4.38 -5.27 -0.47
CA ASP A 46 -5.03 -6.21 0.44
C ASP A 46 -6.56 -6.21 0.27
N PHE A 47 -7.16 -5.02 0.20
CA PHE A 47 -8.61 -4.89 0.05
C PHE A 47 -9.08 -5.42 -1.31
N LEU A 48 -8.44 -5.05 -2.41
CA LEU A 48 -8.89 -5.48 -3.74
C LEU A 48 -8.61 -6.95 -4.00
N ARG A 49 -7.40 -7.44 -3.66
CA ARG A 49 -6.99 -8.81 -4.00
C ARG A 49 -7.47 -9.85 -2.99
N ARG A 50 -7.39 -9.57 -1.69
CA ARG A 50 -7.65 -10.58 -0.65
C ARG A 50 -9.04 -10.47 -0.05
N GLN A 51 -9.51 -9.25 0.24
CA GLN A 51 -10.79 -9.08 0.93
C GLN A 51 -11.97 -9.08 -0.06
N ALA A 52 -11.90 -8.26 -1.11
CA ALA A 52 -12.94 -8.17 -2.13
C ALA A 52 -12.84 -9.29 -3.17
N GLY A 53 -11.63 -9.82 -3.41
CA GLY A 53 -11.40 -10.86 -4.40
C GLY A 53 -11.72 -10.39 -5.83
N LEU A 54 -11.37 -9.14 -6.16
CA LEU A 54 -11.66 -8.51 -7.45
C LEU A 54 -11.21 -9.41 -8.61
N ALA A 55 -12.16 -9.77 -9.48
CA ALA A 55 -11.94 -10.63 -10.62
C ALA A 55 -11.74 -9.80 -11.91
N GLN A 56 -11.10 -10.43 -12.89
CA GLN A 56 -10.91 -9.82 -14.21
C GLN A 56 -12.27 -9.52 -14.86
N GLY A 57 -12.39 -8.31 -15.44
CA GLY A 57 -13.59 -7.83 -16.12
C GLY A 57 -14.63 -7.19 -15.19
N GLU A 58 -14.42 -7.23 -13.87
CA GLU A 58 -15.28 -6.52 -12.92
C GLU A 58 -15.02 -5.01 -12.97
N ARG A 59 -16.03 -4.20 -12.67
CA ARG A 59 -15.89 -2.73 -12.65
C ARG A 59 -15.55 -2.24 -11.25
N LEU A 60 -14.50 -1.43 -11.14
CA LEU A 60 -14.05 -0.85 -9.87
C LEU A 60 -14.37 0.66 -9.79
N PRO A 61 -15.47 1.09 -9.14
CA PRO A 61 -15.67 2.49 -8.82
C PRO A 61 -14.70 2.94 -7.71
N VAL A 62 -13.98 4.03 -7.93
CA VAL A 62 -13.00 4.57 -6.97
C VAL A 62 -13.38 5.98 -6.53
N ASN A 63 -13.89 6.09 -5.30
CA ASN A 63 -14.11 7.38 -4.67
C ASN A 63 -12.78 7.94 -4.13
N GLY A 64 -12.46 9.19 -4.46
CA GLY A 64 -11.20 9.82 -4.04
C GLY A 64 -9.97 9.29 -4.77
N ALA A 65 -10.07 9.02 -6.08
CA ALA A 65 -8.99 8.48 -6.91
C ALA A 65 -7.70 9.33 -6.93
N SER A 66 -7.75 10.60 -6.53
CA SER A 66 -6.58 11.48 -6.38
C SER A 66 -5.82 11.31 -5.05
N GLY A 67 -6.40 10.62 -4.07
CA GLY A 67 -5.77 10.38 -2.77
C GLY A 67 -4.80 9.19 -2.78
N THR A 68 -4.09 8.96 -1.68
CA THR A 68 -3.04 7.93 -1.57
C THR A 68 -3.56 6.51 -1.80
N VAL A 69 -4.70 6.15 -1.18
CA VAL A 69 -5.31 4.82 -1.37
C VAL A 69 -6.02 4.74 -2.72
N GLY A 70 -6.73 5.79 -3.12
CA GLY A 70 -7.50 5.80 -4.37
C GLY A 70 -6.61 5.70 -5.62
N SER A 71 -5.52 6.45 -5.66
CA SER A 71 -4.56 6.38 -6.77
C SER A 71 -3.92 4.99 -6.88
N ALA A 72 -3.56 4.38 -5.74
CA ALA A 72 -3.08 3.01 -5.70
C ALA A 72 -4.15 1.99 -6.14
N ALA A 73 -5.40 2.17 -5.72
CA ALA A 73 -6.51 1.31 -6.12
C ALA A 73 -6.77 1.34 -7.63
N VAL A 74 -6.64 2.50 -8.28
CA VAL A 74 -6.72 2.60 -9.75
C VAL A 74 -5.63 1.76 -10.43
N GLN A 75 -4.37 1.88 -9.99
CA GLN A 75 -3.26 1.14 -10.58
C GLN A 75 -3.39 -0.37 -10.32
N VAL A 76 -3.71 -0.77 -9.10
CA VAL A 76 -3.89 -2.18 -8.71
C VAL A 76 -5.09 -2.79 -9.41
N GLY A 77 -6.23 -2.09 -9.46
CA GLY A 77 -7.44 -2.55 -10.14
C GLY A 77 -7.18 -2.85 -11.61
N ARG A 78 -6.50 -1.92 -12.31
CA ARG A 78 -6.07 -2.14 -13.71
C ARG A 78 -5.17 -3.37 -13.86
N LEU A 79 -4.22 -3.57 -12.94
CA LEU A 79 -3.32 -4.75 -12.95
C LEU A 79 -4.08 -6.06 -12.71
N LEU A 80 -5.18 -6.03 -11.95
CA LEU A 80 -6.05 -7.19 -11.71
C LEU A 80 -7.09 -7.39 -12.81
N GLY A 81 -7.17 -6.48 -13.78
CA GLY A 81 -8.03 -6.60 -14.96
C GLY A 81 -9.44 -6.04 -14.77
N ALA A 82 -9.64 -5.16 -13.80
CA ALA A 82 -10.84 -4.33 -13.69
C ALA A 82 -10.82 -3.12 -14.63
#